data_AF-A0AAW2V8U3-F1
#
_entry.id   AF-A0AAW2V8U3-F1
#
_cell.length_a   1.000
_cell.length_b   1.000
_cell.length_c   1.000
_cell.angle_alpha   90.00
_cell.angle_beta   90.00
_cell.angle_gamma   90.00
#
_symmetry.space_group_name_H-M   'P 1'
#
loop_
_entity.id
_entity.type
_entity.pdbx_description
1 polymer ?
#
loop_
_entity_poly.entity_id
_entity_poly.type
_entity_poly.pdbx_seq_one_letter_code
_entity_poly.pdbx_strand_id
1 'polypeptide(L)'
;MGFSNAKQPSCFYPVPQAADCINRVAERANSPVIYLSTDAADSETGLLQSLVVWNGKTILLFKDLLLIQLKSGMLYYTGMGLKVEAMLDKTICALSTVFIGSAGSTFTEDILRLRKDWGSASKCDEYLCEGELPNFIAEDE
;
A
#
# COMPACT_ATOMS: atom_id res chain seq x y z
N MET A 1 -27.57 0.46 -33.82
CA MET A 1 -26.70 1.17 -32.85
C MET A 1 -26.42 0.21 -31.71
N GLY A 2 -25.21 -0.35 -31.66
CA GLY A 2 -24.79 -1.18 -30.53
C GLY A 2 -24.43 -0.26 -29.37
N PHE A 3 -25.07 -0.45 -28.22
CA PHE A 3 -24.68 0.22 -26.99
C PHE A 3 -23.39 -0.45 -26.49
N SER A 4 -22.24 0.14 -26.83
CA SER A 4 -20.98 -0.25 -26.21
C SER A 4 -21.00 0.22 -24.75
N ASN A 5 -21.27 -0.72 -23.84
CA ASN A 5 -20.97 -0.57 -22.41
C ASN A 5 -19.45 -0.60 -22.22
N ALA A 6 -18.77 0.48 -22.62
CA ALA A 6 -17.37 0.67 -22.30
C ALA A 6 -17.28 0.99 -20.80
N LYS A 7 -17.16 -0.04 -19.97
CA LYS A 7 -16.92 0.10 -18.53
C LYS A 7 -15.64 0.91 -18.35
N GLN A 8 -15.73 1.98 -17.56
CA GLN A 8 -14.58 2.83 -17.25
C GLN A 8 -13.55 2.00 -16.49
N PRO A 9 -12.25 2.11 -16.80
CA PRO A 9 -11.22 1.43 -16.02
C PRO A 9 -11.31 1.92 -14.57
N SER A 10 -11.34 0.98 -13.64
CA SER A 10 -11.29 1.27 -12.21
C SER A 10 -10.06 2.12 -11.90
N CYS A 11 -10.14 3.01 -10.90
CA CYS A 11 -8.97 3.67 -10.33
C CYS A 11 -8.23 2.78 -9.31
N PHE A 12 -8.76 1.59 -9.02
CA PHE A 12 -8.25 0.65 -8.02
C PHE A 12 -7.85 -0.68 -8.66
N TYR A 13 -6.67 -1.16 -8.31
CA TYR A 13 -6.20 -2.50 -8.64
C TYR A 13 -6.85 -3.54 -7.73
N PRO A 14 -7.38 -4.66 -8.26
CA PRO A 14 -7.80 -5.79 -7.44
C PRO A 14 -6.66 -6.32 -6.58
N VAL A 15 -6.99 -6.85 -5.40
CA VAL A 15 -6.02 -7.45 -4.48
C VAL A 15 -5.09 -8.47 -5.17
N PRO A 16 -5.57 -9.37 -6.06
CA PRO A 16 -4.67 -10.28 -6.78
C PRO A 16 -3.65 -9.57 -7.68
N GLN A 17 -4.10 -8.56 -8.44
CA GLN A 17 -3.19 -7.79 -9.29
C GLN A 17 -2.18 -7.00 -8.44
N ALA A 18 -2.64 -6.37 -7.36
CA ALA A 18 -1.77 -5.66 -6.44
C ALA A 18 -0.71 -6.60 -5.83
N ALA A 19 -1.10 -7.83 -5.45
CA ALA A 19 -0.18 -8.84 -4.93
C ALA A 19 0.91 -9.21 -5.95
N ASP A 20 0.54 -9.44 -7.21
CA ASP A 20 1.48 -9.74 -8.27
C ASP A 20 2.47 -8.59 -8.51
N CYS A 21 2.00 -7.35 -8.52
CA CYS A 21 2.85 -6.17 -8.60
C CYS A 21 3.82 -6.07 -7.42
N ILE A 22 3.32 -6.25 -6.19
CA ILE A 22 4.13 -6.20 -4.97
C ILE A 22 5.20 -7.30 -4.98
N ASN A 23 4.85 -8.54 -5.39
CA ASN A 23 5.79 -9.66 -5.48
C ASN A 23 6.94 -9.35 -6.44
N ARG A 24 6.66 -8.76 -7.61
CA ARG A 24 7.69 -8.35 -8.57
C ARG A 24 8.66 -7.33 -7.98
N VAL A 25 8.16 -6.36 -7.20
CA VAL A 25 9.03 -5.41 -6.49
C VAL A 25 9.85 -6.10 -5.42
N ALA A 26 9.22 -6.91 -4.58
CA ALA A 26 9.88 -7.62 -3.49
C ALA A 26 11.01 -8.54 -3.99
N GLU A 27 10.80 -9.20 -5.13
CA GLU A 27 11.82 -10.00 -5.82
C GLU A 27 12.97 -9.12 -6.32
N ARG A 28 12.68 -8.06 -7.08
CA ARG A 28 13.73 -7.13 -7.60
C ARG A 28 14.52 -6.46 -6.48
N ALA A 29 13.85 -6.15 -5.37
CA ALA A 29 14.42 -5.50 -4.19
C ALA A 29 15.13 -6.46 -3.23
N ASN A 30 14.97 -7.78 -3.41
CA ASN A 30 15.41 -8.81 -2.47
C ASN A 30 14.92 -8.54 -1.04
N SER A 31 13.66 -8.11 -0.88
CA SER A 31 13.08 -7.71 0.40
C SER A 31 12.05 -8.75 0.90
N PRO A 32 12.35 -9.49 1.99
CA PRO A 32 11.46 -10.51 2.53
C PRO A 32 10.42 -9.99 3.54
N VAL A 33 10.37 -8.67 3.80
CA VAL A 33 9.47 -8.03 4.77
C VAL A 33 8.81 -6.82 4.14
N ILE A 34 7.50 -6.67 4.35
CA ILE A 34 6.71 -5.54 3.84
C ILE A 34 5.91 -4.91 4.99
N TYR A 35 6.06 -3.59 5.11
CA TYR A 35 5.18 -2.78 5.94
C TYR A 35 3.99 -2.31 5.09
N LEU A 36 2.77 -2.40 5.63
CA LEU A 36 1.55 -2.03 4.91
C LEU A 36 0.78 -0.94 5.66
N SER A 37 0.84 0.29 5.12
CA SER A 37 -0.07 1.37 5.50
C SER A 37 -1.24 1.39 4.51
N THR A 38 -2.44 1.05 5.00
CA THR A 38 -3.65 0.99 4.18
C THR A 38 -4.91 1.18 5.01
N ASP A 39 -5.91 1.83 4.41
CA ASP A 39 -7.27 1.96 4.88
C ASP A 39 -8.19 0.81 4.39
N ALA A 40 -7.66 -0.14 3.63
CA ALA A 40 -8.39 -1.32 3.15
C ALA A 40 -8.93 -2.17 4.30
N ALA A 41 -10.06 -2.83 4.04
CA ALA A 41 -10.73 -3.68 5.00
C ALA A 41 -9.87 -4.91 5.36
N ASP A 42 -10.09 -5.47 6.55
CA ASP A 42 -9.32 -6.62 7.01
C ASP A 42 -9.45 -7.82 6.05
N SER A 43 -10.60 -8.00 5.40
CA SER A 43 -10.80 -9.03 4.37
C SER A 43 -9.89 -8.84 3.15
N GLU A 44 -9.68 -7.61 2.71
CA GLU A 44 -8.81 -7.29 1.57
C GLU A 44 -7.34 -7.50 1.96
N THR A 45 -6.94 -7.04 3.14
CA THR A 45 -5.58 -7.24 3.65
C THR A 45 -5.28 -8.72 3.95
N GLY A 46 -6.28 -9.49 4.41
CA GLY A 46 -6.16 -10.92 4.62
C GLY A 46 -6.00 -11.69 3.30
N LEU A 47 -6.74 -11.29 2.25
CA LEU A 47 -6.53 -11.83 0.91
C LEU A 47 -5.13 -11.46 0.39
N LEU A 48 -4.70 -10.20 0.53
CA LEU A 48 -3.37 -9.74 0.12
C LEU A 48 -2.28 -10.56 0.83
N GLN A 49 -2.42 -10.77 2.14
CA GLN A 49 -1.50 -11.56 2.95
C GLN A 49 -1.35 -13.00 2.42
N SER A 50 -2.42 -13.60 1.87
CA SER A 50 -2.36 -14.94 1.31
C SER A 50 -1.67 -15.03 -0.05
N LEU A 51 -1.57 -13.90 -0.78
CA LEU A 51 -1.06 -13.83 -2.16
C LEU A 51 0.35 -13.25 -2.25
N VAL A 52 0.80 -12.48 -1.25
CA VAL A 52 2.15 -11.91 -1.24
C VAL A 52 3.15 -12.94 -0.72
N VAL A 53 4.04 -13.38 -1.62
CA VAL A 53 5.01 -14.46 -1.37
C VAL A 53 6.38 -14.06 -1.88
N TRP A 54 7.42 -14.47 -1.16
CA TRP A 54 8.82 -14.30 -1.53
C TRP A 54 9.55 -15.61 -1.34
N ASN A 55 10.20 -16.11 -2.40
CA ASN A 55 10.87 -17.42 -2.41
C ASN A 55 9.98 -18.57 -1.89
N GLY A 56 8.69 -18.55 -2.24
CA GLY A 56 7.72 -19.55 -1.80
C GLY A 56 7.30 -19.45 -0.33
N LYS A 57 7.71 -18.40 0.39
CA LYS A 57 7.28 -18.12 1.77
C LYS A 57 6.41 -16.87 1.80
N THR A 58 5.38 -16.90 2.62
CA THR A 58 4.52 -15.73 2.86
C THR A 58 5.32 -14.59 3.47
N ILE A 59 5.25 -13.39 2.88
CA ILE A 59 5.85 -12.18 3.45
C ILE A 59 4.97 -11.70 4.59
N LEU A 60 5.53 -11.43 5.76
CA LEU A 60 4.75 -10.87 6.86
C LEU A 60 4.36 -9.42 6.53
N LEU A 61 3.05 -9.16 6.42
CA LEU A 61 2.51 -7.80 6.33
C LEU A 61 2.31 -7.28 7.74
N PHE A 62 3.11 -6.29 8.13
CA PHE A 62 2.85 -5.56 9.37
C PHE A 62 1.87 -4.42 9.06
N LYS A 63 0.64 -4.56 9.55
CA LYS A 63 -0.28 -3.44 9.77
C LYS A 63 -0.10 -2.98 11.21
N ASP A 64 0.01 -1.68 11.40
CA ASP A 64 0.52 -1.11 12.64
C ASP A 64 -0.29 -1.56 13.87
N LEU A 65 0.37 -2.25 14.81
CA LEU A 65 -0.20 -2.65 16.10
C LEU A 65 -0.47 -1.43 17.01
N LEU A 66 -0.04 -0.24 16.59
CA LEU A 66 -0.21 1.01 17.34
C LEU A 66 -1.67 1.38 17.53
N LEU A 67 -2.60 0.94 16.68
CA LEU A 67 -4.02 1.19 16.87
C LEU A 67 -4.51 0.70 18.25
N ILE A 68 -3.96 -0.41 18.76
CA ILE A 68 -4.31 -0.96 20.08
C ILE A 68 -3.73 -0.10 21.21
N GLN A 69 -2.47 0.36 21.07
CA GLN A 69 -1.78 1.19 22.06
C GLN A 69 -2.33 2.63 22.09
N LEU A 70 -2.61 3.23 20.94
CA LEU A 70 -3.21 4.56 20.79
C LEU A 70 -4.65 4.61 21.31
N LYS A 71 -5.45 3.55 21.07
CA LYS A 71 -6.79 3.42 21.65
C LYS A 71 -6.76 3.29 23.18
N SER A 72 -5.65 2.82 23.75
CA SER A 72 -5.48 2.63 25.19
C SER A 72 -4.87 3.85 25.91
N GLY A 73 -4.49 4.91 25.17
CA GLY A 73 -3.78 6.07 25.69
C GLY A 73 -4.51 7.42 25.55
N MET A 74 -4.01 8.43 26.27
CA MET A 74 -4.52 9.82 26.32
C MET A 74 -4.70 10.49 24.93
N LEU A 75 -3.99 10.00 23.90
CA LEU A 75 -4.05 10.51 22.52
C LEU A 75 -5.43 10.35 21.86
N TYR A 76 -6.19 9.31 22.19
CA TYR A 76 -7.55 9.14 21.66
C TYR A 76 -8.47 10.30 22.08
N TYR A 77 -8.35 10.75 23.34
CA TYR A 77 -9.17 11.83 23.90
C TYR A 77 -8.86 13.21 23.31
N THR A 78 -7.69 13.37 22.68
CA THR A 78 -7.28 14.65 22.07
C THR A 78 -7.67 14.77 20.59
N GLY A 79 -8.26 13.72 19.99
CA GLY A 79 -8.57 13.69 18.54
C GLY A 79 -7.33 13.66 17.63
N MET A 80 -6.13 13.46 18.21
CA MET A 80 -4.87 13.42 17.46
C MET A 80 -4.42 12.00 17.10
N GLY A 81 -5.07 10.95 17.61
CA GLY A 81 -4.65 9.56 17.41
C GLY A 81 -4.44 9.19 15.94
N LEU A 82 -5.44 9.42 15.07
CA LEU A 82 -5.36 9.10 13.64
C LEU A 82 -4.30 9.93 12.90
N LYS A 83 -4.04 11.16 13.34
CA LYS A 83 -2.99 12.00 12.74
C LYS A 83 -1.61 11.48 13.10
N VAL A 84 -1.41 11.06 14.34
CA VAL A 84 -0.14 10.48 14.80
C VAL A 84 0.12 9.15 14.10
N GLU A 85 -0.89 8.30 13.97
CA GLU A 85 -0.82 7.04 13.21
C GLU A 85 -0.40 7.30 11.75
N ALA A 86 -1.09 8.21 11.06
CA ALA A 86 -0.73 8.56 9.69
C ALA A 86 0.69 9.15 9.55
N MET A 87 1.17 9.91 10.56
CA MET A 87 2.55 10.42 10.56
C MET A 87 3.58 9.31 10.81
N LEU A 88 3.25 8.34 11.65
CA LEU A 88 4.11 7.17 11.89
C LEU A 88 4.21 6.32 10.63
N ASP A 89 3.08 6.02 9.99
CA ASP A 89 3.04 5.32 8.70
C ASP A 89 3.92 6.00 7.65
N LYS A 90 3.76 7.32 7.47
CA LYS A 90 4.61 8.10 6.55
C LYS A 90 6.09 7.95 6.89
N THR A 91 6.43 7.97 8.17
CA THR A 91 7.82 7.85 8.64
C THR A 91 8.38 6.47 8.35
N ILE A 92 7.64 5.40 8.66
CA ILE A 92 8.07 4.02 8.41
C ILE A 92 8.25 3.79 6.90
N CYS A 93 7.27 4.20 6.08
CA CYS A 93 7.36 4.12 4.62
C CYS A 93 8.50 4.99 4.05
N ALA A 94 8.78 6.15 4.63
CA ALA A 94 9.89 7.00 4.19
C ALA A 94 11.26 6.42 4.57
N LEU A 95 11.36 5.64 5.64
CA LEU A 95 12.61 4.99 6.08
C LEU A 95 12.83 3.61 5.45
N SER A 96 11.85 3.05 4.74
CA SER A 96 11.98 1.73 4.11
C SER A 96 13.07 1.72 3.04
N THR A 97 13.63 0.54 2.74
CA THR A 97 14.64 0.39 1.67
C THR A 97 14.05 0.59 0.28
N VAL A 98 12.79 0.20 0.11
CA VAL A 98 12.00 0.36 -1.11
C VAL A 98 10.58 0.76 -0.73
N PHE A 99 9.97 1.62 -1.52
CA PHE A 99 8.61 2.10 -1.31
C PHE A 99 7.74 1.88 -2.56
N ILE A 100 6.55 1.32 -2.35
CA ILE A 100 5.52 1.16 -3.37
C ILE A 100 4.34 2.04 -2.95
N GLY A 101 3.94 2.97 -3.82
CA GLY A 101 2.90 3.95 -3.50
C GLY A 101 1.67 3.85 -4.41
N SER A 102 0.54 4.38 -3.97
CA SER A 102 -0.67 4.46 -4.79
C SER A 102 -0.67 5.74 -5.64
N ALA A 103 -0.85 5.60 -6.95
CA ALA A 103 -0.92 6.76 -7.85
C ALA A 103 -2.07 7.71 -7.46
N GLY A 104 -1.81 9.03 -7.47
CA GLY A 104 -2.79 10.06 -7.12
C GLY A 104 -3.03 10.26 -5.61
N SER A 105 -2.34 9.52 -4.75
CA SER A 105 -2.45 9.67 -3.30
C SER A 105 -1.52 10.76 -2.77
N THR A 106 -2.07 11.81 -2.14
CA THR A 106 -1.26 12.85 -1.46
C THR A 106 -0.38 12.26 -0.36
N PHE A 107 -0.83 11.17 0.27
CA PHE A 107 -0.06 10.42 1.25
C PHE A 107 1.20 9.80 0.62
N THR A 108 1.05 9.20 -0.56
CA THR A 108 2.16 8.65 -1.35
C THR A 108 3.14 9.73 -1.79
N GLU A 109 2.64 10.86 -2.31
CA GLU A 109 3.49 11.96 -2.76
C GLU A 109 4.30 12.56 -1.61
N ASP A 110 3.71 12.68 -0.42
CA ASP A 110 4.44 13.11 0.78
C ASP A 110 5.56 12.14 1.15
N ILE A 111 5.35 10.83 1.08
CA ILE A 111 6.39 9.84 1.36
C ILE A 111 7.51 9.94 0.34
N LEU A 112 7.19 10.00 -0.96
CA LEU A 112 8.19 10.15 -2.02
C LEU A 112 9.02 11.43 -1.85
N ARG A 113 8.39 12.53 -1.40
CA ARG A 113 9.11 13.76 -1.05
C ARG A 113 10.03 13.56 0.14
N LEU A 114 9.53 12.99 1.24
CA LEU A 114 10.34 12.70 2.44
C LEU A 114 11.53 11.79 2.11
N ARG A 115 11.34 10.76 1.29
CA ARG A 115 12.42 9.85 0.87
C ARG A 115 13.54 10.57 0.11
N LYS A 116 13.17 11.52 -0.75
CA LYS A 116 14.14 12.37 -1.46
C LYS A 116 14.87 13.28 -0.48
N ASP A 117 14.13 13.97 0.39
CA ASP A 117 14.68 14.92 1.36
C ASP A 117 15.61 14.22 2.39
N TRP A 118 15.28 12.98 2.76
CA TRP A 118 16.04 12.18 3.73
C TRP A 118 17.14 11.31 3.09
N GLY A 119 17.23 11.26 1.76
CA GLY A 119 18.22 10.46 1.04
C GLY A 119 17.98 8.94 1.10
N SER A 120 16.77 8.50 1.43
CA SER A 120 16.37 7.09 1.46
C SER A 120 15.72 6.60 0.16
N ALA A 121 15.56 7.48 -0.83
CA ALA A 121 15.00 7.14 -2.14
C ALA A 121 15.77 6.00 -2.82
N SER A 122 15.03 5.06 -3.41
CA SER A 122 15.55 3.88 -4.08
C SER A 122 15.19 3.88 -5.56
N LYS A 123 16.00 3.18 -6.36
CA LYS A 123 15.70 2.93 -7.79
C LYS A 123 14.54 1.94 -7.97
N CYS A 124 14.18 1.22 -6.93
CA CYS A 124 13.03 0.32 -6.92
C CYS A 124 11.76 0.99 -6.39
N ASP A 125 11.82 2.28 -6.01
CA ASP A 125 10.63 3.02 -5.62
C ASP A 125 9.74 3.21 -6.86
N GLU A 126 8.47 2.81 -6.77
CA GLU A 126 7.54 2.91 -7.90
C GLU A 126 6.08 3.06 -7.42
N TYR A 127 5.20 3.42 -8.35
CA TYR A 127 3.77 3.32 -8.11
C TYR A 127 3.31 1.86 -8.24
N LEU A 128 2.30 1.49 -7.47
CA LEU A 128 1.68 0.17 -7.53
C LEU A 128 1.22 -0.11 -8.95
N CYS A 129 1.73 -1.21 -9.52
CA CYS A 129 1.45 -1.65 -10.89
C CYS A 129 1.78 -0.57 -11.94
N GLU A 130 2.89 0.14 -11.78
CA GLU A 130 3.34 1.17 -12.72
C GLU A 130 3.35 0.66 -14.18
N GLY A 131 2.63 1.38 -15.05
CA GLY A 131 2.50 1.04 -16.47
C GLY A 131 1.41 0.01 -16.80
N GLU A 132 0.66 -0.50 -15.83
CA GLU A 132 -0.46 -1.42 -16.03
C GLU A 132 -1.81 -0.73 -15.77
N LEU A 133 -2.88 -1.26 -16.37
CA LEU A 133 -4.25 -0.85 -16.06
C LEU A 133 -4.87 -1.86 -15.08
N PRO A 134 -5.78 -1.43 -14.20
CA PRO A 134 -6.56 -2.35 -13.40
C PRO A 134 -7.27 -3.39 -14.26
N ASN A 135 -7.05 -4.66 -13.94
CA ASN A 135 -7.60 -5.80 -14.68
C ASN A 135 -9.02 -6.17 -14.21
N PHE A 136 -9.63 -5.33 -13.39
CA PHE A 136 -11.03 -5.47 -13.00
C PHE A 136 -11.97 -4.81 -13.99
N ILE A 137 -13.06 -5.50 -14.25
CA ILE A 137 -14.24 -4.96 -14.93
C ILE A 137 -15.31 -4.86 -13.85
N ALA A 138 -15.57 -3.66 -13.32
CA ALA A 138 -16.63 -3.47 -12.34
C ALA A 138 -17.95 -3.98 -12.91
N GLU A 139 -18.57 -4.97 -12.29
CA GLU A 139 -20.00 -5.21 -12.47
C GLU A 139 -20.70 -4.06 -11.76
N ASP A 140 -21.54 -3.32 -12.50
CA ASP A 140 -22.42 -2.32 -11.91
C ASP A 140 -23.25 -3.04 -10.83
N GLU A 141 -23.21 -2.55 -9.59
CA GLU A 141 -24.18 -2.96 -8.55
C GLU A 141 -25.62 -2.66 -8.98
#